data_AF-K0KM21-F1
#
_entry.id   AF-K0KM21-F1
#
_cell.length_a   1.000
_cell.length_b   1.000
_cell.length_c   1.000
_cell.angle_alpha   90.00
_cell.angle_beta   90.00
_cell.angle_gamma   90.00
#
_symmetry.space_group_name_H-M   'P 1'
#
loop_
_entity.id
_entity.type
_entity.pdbx_description
1 polymer ?
#
loop_
_entity_poly.entity_id
_entity_poly.type
_entity_poly.pdbx_seq_one_letter_code
_entity_poly.pdbx_strand_id
1 'polypeptide(L)'
;MDQISYRGRGDKPTEMNNDEGLNFSVNNRFRFKPEKKNIKKSIFLKFNWKLILITLVAWVFIINHYERRVVSQAMNRCAWSNWENWDNVNNEPHRIALLADPQIMDEYSYPGRPWLINWITQKILDNYHKRNWNFIQNKLDPDSTIFLGDLFDGGRNWDDEDWIQEYKRFNSIYYKKPNRKTIMTLPGNHDIGFGDTVNITSLERFKTFFGDTSSIHQLGNHTIVLLDTISLSDSIAPEVRKHPQQVLDSLSEYDPNENPRILLSHVPLYRFPEQQPCGPLRESNKPFPVMKGNQYQTVIDYEISQDILTKIRPKIAFSGDDHDYCHVSHEYNHPVGGKAKADEITVKSCSMNMGISKPAFQLLSLNNPKGTTSSETYKTNICFLPLPFRSLKAYITMGILNLILYLIIFLLPQKWALVTNKFKALVADSEAKFQLPIATEITPSYQPVLVLEKDILGFFINGVIIIIGVLSLFSVYYNAF
;
A
#
# COMPACT_ATOMS: atom_id res chain seq x y z
N MET A 1 2.47 -76.81 -47.10
CA MET A 1 1.62 -77.99 -46.84
C MET A 1 2.54 -79.08 -46.30
N ASP A 2 2.00 -79.94 -45.44
CA ASP A 2 2.58 -81.19 -44.92
C ASP A 2 3.29 -81.24 -43.55
N GLN A 3 2.74 -82.15 -42.73
CA GLN A 3 3.32 -83.23 -41.91
C GLN A 3 4.43 -83.01 -40.86
N ILE A 4 4.10 -83.48 -39.65
CA ILE A 4 4.82 -84.43 -38.76
C ILE A 4 6.32 -84.18 -38.44
N SER A 5 6.66 -84.08 -37.14
CA SER A 5 7.80 -84.85 -36.55
C SER A 5 7.95 -84.68 -35.03
N TYR A 6 8.20 -85.81 -34.37
CA TYR A 6 8.53 -86.07 -32.97
C TYR A 6 10.02 -85.78 -32.61
N ARG A 7 10.27 -85.49 -31.32
CA ARG A 7 11.44 -85.79 -30.43
C ARG A 7 11.69 -84.58 -29.50
N GLY A 8 11.95 -84.65 -28.20
CA GLY A 8 12.26 -85.74 -27.29
C GLY A 8 13.24 -85.20 -26.21
N ARG A 9 12.82 -85.26 -24.93
CA ARG A 9 13.58 -85.24 -23.65
C ARG A 9 14.66 -84.17 -23.35
N GLY A 10 14.58 -83.63 -22.12
CA GLY A 10 15.77 -83.30 -21.31
C GLY A 10 15.61 -82.13 -20.32
N ASP A 11 15.34 -82.47 -19.06
CA ASP A 11 15.77 -81.83 -17.80
C ASP A 11 15.28 -80.42 -17.34
N LYS A 12 14.86 -80.40 -16.06
CA LYS A 12 14.51 -79.23 -15.19
C LYS A 12 15.80 -78.51 -14.68
N PRO A 13 15.70 -77.51 -13.79
CA PRO A 13 15.09 -76.17 -13.91
C PRO A 13 16.13 -75.07 -13.55
N THR A 14 15.98 -73.84 -14.04
CA THR A 14 16.71 -72.70 -13.47
C THR A 14 15.80 -71.48 -13.35
N GLU A 15 15.70 -71.00 -12.10
CA GLU A 15 15.16 -69.71 -11.71
C GLU A 15 15.72 -68.60 -12.60
N MET A 16 14.87 -67.66 -13.02
CA MET A 16 15.31 -66.41 -13.61
C MET A 16 14.60 -65.24 -12.93
N ASN A 17 15.44 -64.42 -12.30
CA ASN A 17 15.14 -63.18 -11.59
C ASN A 17 14.35 -62.20 -12.45
N ASN A 18 13.26 -61.67 -11.88
CA ASN A 18 12.60 -60.45 -12.34
C ASN A 18 13.30 -59.24 -11.72
N ASP A 19 14.23 -58.63 -12.46
CA ASP A 19 14.83 -57.34 -12.13
C ASP A 19 14.95 -56.50 -13.42
N GLU A 20 13.82 -56.18 -14.04
CA GLU A 20 13.78 -55.19 -15.12
C GLU A 20 13.80 -53.77 -14.52
N GLY A 21 15.00 -53.18 -14.50
CA GLY A 21 15.21 -51.77 -14.20
C GLY A 21 14.55 -50.86 -15.25
N LEU A 22 13.73 -49.92 -14.79
CA LEU A 22 13.13 -48.87 -15.62
C LEU A 22 14.23 -47.97 -16.22
N ASN A 23 14.56 -48.19 -17.49
CA ASN A 23 15.47 -47.35 -18.27
C ASN A 23 14.74 -46.09 -18.78
N PHE A 24 15.04 -44.93 -18.19
CA PHE A 24 14.71 -43.64 -18.79
C PHE A 24 16.00 -42.90 -19.16
N SER A 25 16.26 -42.70 -20.45
CA SER A 25 17.56 -42.23 -20.94
C SER A 25 17.71 -40.71 -20.82
N VAL A 26 18.70 -40.27 -20.04
CA VAL A 26 19.39 -38.99 -20.24
C VAL A 26 20.89 -39.30 -20.30
N ASN A 27 21.44 -39.35 -21.52
CA ASN A 27 22.87 -39.46 -21.84
C ASN A 27 23.68 -40.67 -21.31
N ASN A 28 23.12 -41.89 -21.32
CA ASN A 28 23.83 -43.19 -21.25
C ASN A 28 24.95 -43.39 -20.19
N ARG A 29 25.13 -42.50 -19.21
CA ARG A 29 26.22 -42.57 -18.22
C ARG A 29 25.79 -42.97 -16.82
N PHE A 30 24.49 -43.12 -16.54
CA PHE A 30 24.02 -43.39 -15.19
C PHE A 30 22.92 -44.45 -15.16
N ARG A 31 23.14 -45.54 -14.40
CA ARG A 31 22.11 -46.53 -14.03
C ARG A 31 21.52 -46.10 -12.69
N PHE A 32 20.19 -46.02 -12.61
CA PHE A 32 19.49 -45.68 -11.37
C PHE A 32 19.17 -46.94 -10.57
N LYS A 33 19.39 -46.92 -9.24
CA LYS A 33 18.98 -48.02 -8.36
C LYS A 33 17.68 -47.64 -7.63
N PRO A 34 16.61 -48.46 -7.69
CA PRO A 34 15.40 -48.22 -6.91
C PRO A 34 15.68 -48.47 -5.43
N GLU A 35 15.35 -47.52 -4.56
CA GLU A 35 15.46 -47.67 -3.12
C GLU A 35 14.07 -48.02 -2.53
N LYS A 36 13.82 -49.29 -2.19
CA LYS A 36 12.65 -49.71 -1.43
C LYS A 36 12.88 -49.41 0.06
N LYS A 37 12.14 -48.46 0.64
CA LYS A 37 12.23 -48.17 2.08
C LYS A 37 11.54 -49.26 2.89
N ASN A 38 12.24 -49.82 3.87
CA ASN A 38 11.68 -50.70 4.88
C ASN A 38 10.61 -49.96 5.70
N ILE A 39 9.36 -50.44 5.62
CA ILE A 39 8.12 -49.85 6.17
C ILE A 39 8.13 -49.69 7.71
N LYS A 40 9.10 -50.29 8.42
CA LYS A 40 9.19 -50.26 9.90
C LYS A 40 10.01 -49.11 10.50
N LYS A 41 10.46 -48.10 9.73
CA LYS A 41 11.12 -46.90 10.30
C LYS A 41 10.12 -45.76 10.52
N SER A 42 9.48 -45.86 11.68
CA SER A 42 8.98 -44.81 12.57
C SER A 42 8.05 -43.72 12.03
N ILE A 43 6.97 -43.55 12.79
CA ILE A 43 6.08 -42.39 12.93
C ILE A 43 6.86 -41.13 13.43
N PHE A 44 8.20 -41.08 13.27
CA PHE A 44 8.96 -39.84 13.39
C PHE A 44 8.61 -38.99 12.16
N LEU A 45 7.72 -38.02 12.39
CA LEU A 45 7.35 -36.95 11.47
C LEU A 45 8.55 -36.56 10.59
N LYS A 46 8.44 -36.78 9.27
CA LYS A 46 9.49 -36.40 8.32
C LYS A 46 9.51 -34.89 8.13
N PHE A 47 10.02 -34.18 9.13
CA PHE A 47 10.32 -32.77 9.05
C PHE A 47 11.50 -32.55 8.11
N ASN A 48 11.28 -31.84 7.01
CA ASN A 48 12.35 -31.42 6.13
C ASN A 48 12.83 -30.03 6.55
N TRP A 49 13.52 -29.96 7.68
CA TRP A 49 13.98 -28.69 8.29
C TRP A 49 14.79 -27.82 7.34
N LYS A 50 15.59 -28.41 6.44
CA LYS A 50 16.33 -27.66 5.41
C LYS A 50 15.39 -26.96 4.44
N LEU A 51 14.40 -27.68 3.91
CA LEU A 51 13.40 -27.12 3.00
C LEU A 51 12.56 -26.04 3.70
N ILE A 52 12.15 -26.30 4.95
CA ILE A 52 11.40 -25.35 5.77
C ILE A 52 12.21 -24.06 5.95
N LEU A 53 13.46 -24.18 6.42
CA LEU A 53 14.33 -23.04 6.67
C LEU A 53 14.58 -22.21 5.41
N ILE A 54 14.93 -22.85 4.28
CA ILE A 54 15.16 -22.16 3.01
C ILE A 54 13.89 -21.40 2.57
N THR A 55 12.73 -22.04 2.70
CA THR A 55 11.43 -21.43 2.37
C THR A 55 11.16 -20.20 3.24
N LEU A 56 11.31 -20.33 4.56
CA LEU A 56 11.08 -19.22 5.51
C LEU A 56 12.07 -18.08 5.29
N VAL A 57 13.34 -18.36 5.03
CA VAL A 57 14.34 -17.34 4.69
C VAL A 57 13.95 -16.58 3.42
N ALA A 58 13.48 -17.29 2.38
CA ALA A 58 12.99 -16.63 1.16
C ALA A 58 11.76 -15.73 1.45
N TRP A 59 10.85 -16.17 2.32
CA TRP A 59 9.73 -15.36 2.79
C TRP A 59 10.17 -14.13 3.58
N VAL A 60 11.16 -14.25 4.47
CA VAL A 60 11.75 -13.10 5.17
C VAL A 60 12.29 -12.09 4.16
N PHE A 61 13.03 -12.52 3.14
CA PHE A 61 13.57 -11.61 2.13
C PHE A 61 12.49 -10.87 1.34
N ILE A 62 11.46 -11.58 0.85
CA ILE A 62 10.41 -10.94 0.04
C ILE A 62 9.53 -10.01 0.88
N ILE A 63 9.15 -10.41 2.10
CA ILE A 63 8.37 -9.58 3.01
C ILE A 63 9.19 -8.36 3.41
N ASN A 64 10.45 -8.53 3.83
CA ASN A 64 11.30 -7.40 4.19
C ASN A 64 11.54 -6.44 3.01
N HIS A 65 11.65 -6.96 1.80
CA HIS A 65 11.79 -6.14 0.60
C HIS A 65 10.59 -5.20 0.45
N TYR A 66 9.36 -5.73 0.45
CA TYR A 66 8.16 -4.93 0.21
C TYR A 66 7.68 -4.14 1.45
N GLU A 67 7.75 -4.72 2.64
CA GLU A 67 7.27 -4.10 3.89
C GLU A 67 8.26 -3.08 4.50
N ARG A 68 9.53 -3.05 4.05
CA ARG A 68 10.55 -2.12 4.56
C ARG A 68 11.30 -1.42 3.44
N ARG A 69 12.00 -2.16 2.57
CA ARG A 69 12.91 -1.53 1.59
C ARG A 69 12.18 -0.67 0.56
N VAL A 70 11.10 -1.19 -0.05
CA VAL A 70 10.34 -0.47 -1.08
C VAL A 70 9.73 0.82 -0.51
N VAL A 71 9.13 0.76 0.68
CA VAL A 71 8.54 1.95 1.34
C VAL A 71 9.63 2.97 1.70
N SER A 72 10.73 2.49 2.27
CA SER A 72 11.90 3.30 2.59
C SER A 72 12.47 4.01 1.35
N GLN A 73 12.52 3.33 0.21
CA GLN A 73 12.96 3.91 -1.05
C GLN A 73 11.96 4.93 -1.62
N ALA A 74 10.66 4.69 -1.48
CA ALA A 74 9.63 5.65 -1.86
C ALA A 74 9.82 6.98 -1.09
N MET A 75 9.99 6.92 0.23
CA MET A 75 10.26 8.12 1.04
C MET A 75 11.58 8.81 0.65
N ASN A 76 12.64 8.06 0.37
CA ASN A 76 13.92 8.65 -0.05
C ASN A 76 13.82 9.50 -1.32
N ARG A 77 12.95 9.10 -2.27
CA ARG A 77 12.74 9.89 -3.50
C ARG A 77 12.10 11.23 -3.19
N CYS A 78 11.26 11.28 -2.17
CA CYS A 78 10.54 12.48 -1.75
C CYS A 78 11.28 13.29 -0.69
N ALA A 79 12.49 12.90 -0.29
CA ALA A 79 13.27 13.62 0.72
C ALA A 79 13.37 15.11 0.37
N TRP A 80 13.13 15.95 1.37
CA TRP A 80 13.01 17.40 1.23
C TRP A 80 14.18 18.04 0.47
N SER A 81 15.41 17.59 0.78
CA SER A 81 16.65 18.02 0.16
C SER A 81 16.74 17.80 -1.35
N ASN A 82 15.87 16.96 -1.93
CA ASN A 82 15.92 16.66 -3.36
C ASN A 82 15.20 17.72 -4.21
N TRP A 83 14.32 18.54 -3.63
CA TRP A 83 13.41 19.38 -4.40
C TRP A 83 13.12 20.76 -3.79
N GLU A 84 13.23 20.95 -2.47
CA GLU A 84 12.81 22.22 -1.85
C GLU A 84 13.80 23.38 -2.08
N ASN A 85 15.05 23.09 -2.49
CA ASN A 85 16.12 24.01 -2.89
C ASN A 85 15.82 25.50 -2.65
N TRP A 86 16.08 25.99 -1.44
CA TRP A 86 15.88 27.40 -1.07
C TRP A 86 17.21 28.17 -1.12
N ASP A 87 17.20 29.38 -1.66
CA ASP A 87 18.40 30.21 -1.79
C ASP A 87 18.94 30.72 -0.43
N ASN A 88 18.06 30.80 0.57
CA ASN A 88 18.39 31.29 1.91
C ASN A 88 18.88 30.16 2.83
N VAL A 89 20.19 29.89 2.80
CA VAL A 89 20.87 28.83 3.56
C VAL A 89 20.67 28.92 5.08
N ASN A 90 20.30 30.10 5.61
CA ASN A 90 20.21 30.36 7.06
C ASN A 90 18.81 30.19 7.66
N ASN A 91 17.77 29.86 6.88
CA ASN A 91 16.42 29.66 7.41
C ASN A 91 15.93 28.24 7.09
N GLU A 92 15.67 27.44 8.11
CA GLU A 92 15.09 26.11 7.91
C GLU A 92 13.60 26.24 7.52
N PRO A 93 13.17 25.61 6.41
CA PRO A 93 11.79 25.66 5.98
C PRO A 93 10.89 24.83 6.91
N HIS A 94 9.65 25.28 7.11
CA HIS A 94 8.63 24.49 7.80
C HIS A 94 8.02 23.50 6.80
N ARG A 95 8.12 22.21 7.09
CA ARG A 95 7.75 21.12 6.17
C ARG A 95 6.44 20.47 6.60
N ILE A 96 5.51 20.37 5.66
CA ILE A 96 4.15 19.85 5.87
C ILE A 96 3.89 18.66 4.94
N ALA A 97 3.34 17.57 5.49
CA ALA A 97 2.74 16.49 4.71
C ALA A 97 1.21 16.63 4.72
N LEU A 98 0.57 16.63 3.56
CA LEU A 98 -0.88 16.67 3.38
C LEU A 98 -1.37 15.31 2.89
N LEU A 99 -2.26 14.67 3.66
CA LEU A 99 -2.84 13.37 3.31
C LEU A 99 -4.34 13.56 3.04
N ALA A 100 -4.79 13.13 1.87
CA ALA A 100 -6.21 13.12 1.51
C ALA A 100 -6.77 11.69 1.51
N ASP A 101 -8.05 11.59 1.82
CA ASP A 101 -8.90 10.40 1.67
C ASP A 101 -8.22 9.11 2.16
N PRO A 102 -7.76 9.04 3.43
CA PRO A 102 -7.25 7.80 3.99
C PRO A 102 -8.33 6.72 4.04
N GLN A 103 -9.61 7.09 4.24
CA GLN A 103 -10.81 6.23 4.19
C GLN A 103 -10.54 4.80 4.66
N ILE A 104 -10.27 4.65 5.96
CA ILE A 104 -10.02 3.33 6.52
C ILE A 104 -11.25 2.44 6.28
N MET A 105 -11.01 1.24 5.75
CA MET A 105 -12.09 0.35 5.32
C MET A 105 -12.85 -0.22 6.52
N ASP A 106 -14.16 -0.16 6.45
CA ASP A 106 -15.06 -0.63 7.48
C ASP A 106 -16.18 -1.49 6.87
N GLU A 107 -17.20 -1.84 7.66
CA GLU A 107 -18.28 -2.71 7.17
C GLU A 107 -19.15 -2.07 6.07
N TYR A 108 -19.18 -0.74 5.97
CA TYR A 108 -19.91 -0.02 4.92
C TYR A 108 -19.16 0.02 3.59
N SER A 109 -17.85 -0.22 3.58
CA SER A 109 -17.05 -0.21 2.35
C SER A 109 -17.48 -1.25 1.31
N TYR A 110 -17.82 -2.47 1.75
CA TYR A 110 -18.17 -3.58 0.86
C TYR A 110 -19.33 -4.42 1.43
N PRO A 111 -20.56 -3.90 1.38
CA PRO A 111 -21.73 -4.58 1.93
C PRO A 111 -21.97 -5.92 1.23
N GLY A 112 -22.35 -6.94 1.99
CA GLY A 112 -22.66 -8.28 1.48
C GLY A 112 -21.46 -9.18 1.20
N ARG A 113 -20.22 -8.72 1.44
CA ARG A 113 -19.02 -9.55 1.34
C ARG A 113 -18.88 -10.46 2.57
N PRO A 114 -18.40 -11.72 2.43
CA PRO A 114 -18.16 -12.60 3.57
C PRO A 114 -17.27 -11.96 4.63
N TRP A 115 -17.67 -12.06 5.91
CA TRP A 115 -17.00 -11.39 7.04
C TRP A 115 -15.49 -11.68 7.08
N LEU A 116 -15.09 -12.92 6.82
CA LEU A 116 -13.68 -13.32 6.85
C LEU A 116 -12.85 -12.60 5.76
N ILE A 117 -13.44 -12.38 4.58
CA ILE A 117 -12.78 -11.65 3.49
C ILE A 117 -12.65 -10.18 3.85
N ASN A 118 -13.69 -9.58 4.43
CA ASN A 118 -13.64 -8.20 4.92
C ASN A 118 -12.57 -8.05 6.00
N TRP A 119 -12.55 -8.94 7.00
CA TRP A 119 -11.55 -8.92 8.07
C TRP A 119 -10.11 -9.03 7.52
N ILE A 120 -9.83 -9.98 6.62
CA ILE A 120 -8.49 -10.11 6.00
C ILE A 120 -8.15 -8.84 5.20
N THR A 121 -9.10 -8.32 4.43
CA THR A 121 -8.89 -7.11 3.61
C THR A 121 -8.56 -5.92 4.51
N GLN A 122 -9.29 -5.74 5.62
CA GLN A 122 -9.06 -4.68 6.59
C GLN A 122 -7.65 -4.76 7.16
N LYS A 123 -7.17 -5.94 7.57
CA LYS A 123 -5.79 -6.10 8.09
C LYS A 123 -4.73 -5.75 7.07
N ILE A 124 -4.95 -6.04 5.78
CA ILE A 124 -4.03 -5.65 4.71
C ILE A 124 -4.02 -4.14 4.53
N LEU A 125 -5.18 -3.49 4.53
CA LEU A 125 -5.34 -2.05 4.40
C LEU A 125 -4.75 -1.31 5.61
N ASP A 126 -5.09 -1.71 6.83
CA ASP A 126 -4.55 -1.15 8.06
C ASP A 126 -3.02 -1.21 8.09
N ASN A 127 -2.43 -2.33 7.69
CA ASN A 127 -0.98 -2.42 7.58
C ASN A 127 -0.41 -1.50 6.50
N TYR A 128 -1.07 -1.40 5.34
CA TYR A 128 -0.65 -0.48 4.28
C TYR A 128 -0.58 0.97 4.81
N HIS A 129 -1.66 1.43 5.45
CA HIS A 129 -1.75 2.75 6.05
C HIS A 129 -0.70 2.94 7.15
N LYS A 130 -0.67 2.06 8.14
CA LYS A 130 0.22 2.17 9.31
C LYS A 130 1.69 2.14 8.90
N ARG A 131 2.07 1.25 7.99
CA ARG A 131 3.45 1.17 7.49
C ARG A 131 3.83 2.46 6.77
N ASN A 132 3.00 2.94 5.85
CA ASN A 132 3.31 4.18 5.12
C ASN A 132 3.38 5.38 6.08
N TRP A 133 2.43 5.49 7.03
CA TRP A 133 2.44 6.48 8.09
C TRP A 133 3.75 6.46 8.90
N ASN A 134 4.18 5.27 9.36
CA ASN A 134 5.44 5.10 10.08
C ASN A 134 6.62 5.66 9.30
N PHE A 135 6.70 5.38 8.00
CA PHE A 135 7.80 5.85 7.16
C PHE A 135 7.71 7.34 6.86
N ILE A 136 6.51 7.90 6.66
CA ILE A 136 6.31 9.35 6.52
C ILE A 136 6.81 10.05 7.79
N GLN A 137 6.30 9.65 8.96
CA GLN A 137 6.60 10.32 10.23
C GLN A 137 8.05 10.12 10.72
N ASN A 138 8.70 9.00 10.43
CA ASN A 138 10.04 8.72 10.96
C ASN A 138 11.16 8.94 9.94
N LYS A 139 10.85 8.96 8.65
CA LYS A 139 11.87 9.07 7.60
C LYS A 139 11.82 10.39 6.83
N LEU A 140 10.62 10.86 6.49
CA LEU A 140 10.47 12.24 6.00
C LEU A 140 10.44 13.23 7.15
N ASP A 141 9.87 12.83 8.28
CA ASP A 141 9.84 13.62 9.52
C ASP A 141 9.34 15.06 9.32
N PRO A 142 8.13 15.26 8.74
CA PRO A 142 7.56 16.59 8.57
C PRO A 142 7.33 17.26 9.93
N ASP A 143 7.42 18.59 9.97
CA ASP A 143 7.10 19.40 11.16
C ASP A 143 5.61 19.34 11.48
N SER A 144 4.78 19.33 10.44
CA SER A 144 3.32 19.18 10.53
C SER A 144 2.79 18.13 9.56
N THR A 145 1.74 17.43 9.96
CA THR A 145 0.95 16.58 9.06
C THR A 145 -0.52 16.99 9.14
N ILE A 146 -1.18 17.19 8.01
CA ILE A 146 -2.57 17.65 7.94
C ILE A 146 -3.38 16.69 7.06
N PHE A 147 -4.53 16.24 7.58
CA PHE A 147 -5.48 15.43 6.83
C PHE A 147 -6.54 16.32 6.16
N LEU A 148 -6.90 15.97 4.93
CA LEU A 148 -7.83 16.74 4.09
C LEU A 148 -9.21 16.08 3.99
N GLY A 149 -9.71 15.51 5.10
CA GLY A 149 -11.02 14.88 5.16
C GLY A 149 -11.05 13.41 4.73
N ASP A 150 -12.26 12.85 4.80
CA ASP A 150 -12.60 11.45 4.56
C ASP A 150 -11.70 10.49 5.35
N LEU A 151 -11.73 10.68 6.67
CA LEU A 151 -10.97 9.85 7.60
C LEU A 151 -11.48 8.40 7.61
N PHE A 152 -12.80 8.26 7.51
CA PHE A 152 -13.53 6.98 7.51
C PHE A 152 -14.29 6.81 6.19
N ASP A 153 -14.54 5.57 5.79
CA ASP A 153 -15.42 5.29 4.65
C ASP A 153 -16.92 5.32 5.07
N GLY A 154 -17.24 4.80 6.25
CA GLY A 154 -18.59 4.78 6.82
C GLY A 154 -18.86 5.82 7.91
N GLY A 155 -18.01 6.84 8.08
CA GLY A 155 -18.00 7.75 9.25
C GLY A 155 -19.36 8.32 9.64
N ARG A 156 -20.14 8.77 8.66
CA ARG A 156 -21.49 9.33 8.84
C ARG A 156 -22.61 8.30 9.03
N ASN A 157 -22.34 7.03 8.76
CA ASN A 157 -23.31 5.94 8.78
C ASN A 157 -23.27 5.16 10.12
N TRP A 158 -22.17 5.21 10.84
CA TRP A 158 -21.99 4.53 12.12
C TRP A 158 -22.82 5.14 13.25
N ASP A 159 -23.33 4.28 14.13
CA ASP A 159 -23.74 4.69 15.47
C ASP A 159 -22.52 5.05 16.33
N ASP A 160 -22.75 5.59 17.53
CA ASP A 160 -21.66 6.08 18.38
C ASP A 160 -20.73 4.97 18.87
N GLU A 161 -21.25 3.76 19.11
CA GLU A 161 -20.44 2.66 19.66
C GLU A 161 -19.44 2.16 18.62
N ASP A 162 -19.92 1.87 17.41
CA ASP A 162 -19.07 1.41 16.31
C ASP A 162 -18.11 2.52 15.86
N TRP A 163 -18.59 3.77 15.79
CA TRP A 163 -17.74 4.90 15.42
C TRP A 163 -16.58 5.10 16.40
N ILE A 164 -16.79 4.91 17.71
CA ILE A 164 -15.71 5.00 18.70
C ILE A 164 -14.64 3.93 18.49
N GLN A 165 -15.03 2.72 18.05
CA GLN A 165 -14.07 1.66 17.71
C GLN A 165 -13.25 2.04 16.48
N GLU A 166 -13.90 2.58 15.45
CA GLU A 166 -13.26 3.10 14.24
C GLU A 166 -12.31 4.25 14.57
N TYR A 167 -12.71 5.20 15.42
CA TYR A 167 -11.86 6.30 15.90
C TYR A 167 -10.60 5.80 16.61
N LYS A 168 -10.73 4.81 17.50
CA LYS A 168 -9.58 4.19 18.18
C LYS A 168 -8.67 3.49 17.16
N ARG A 169 -9.24 2.78 16.18
CA ARG A 169 -8.48 2.13 15.11
C ARG A 169 -7.72 3.16 14.27
N PHE A 170 -8.39 4.22 13.82
CA PHE A 170 -7.79 5.32 13.07
C PHE A 170 -6.59 5.91 13.79
N ASN A 171 -6.73 6.26 15.08
CA ASN A 171 -5.62 6.82 15.89
C ASN A 171 -4.51 5.79 16.17
N SER A 172 -4.79 4.49 16.11
CA SER A 172 -3.76 3.44 16.23
C SER A 172 -2.93 3.26 14.94
N ILE A 173 -3.54 3.55 13.79
CA ILE A 173 -2.90 3.55 12.47
C ILE A 173 -2.09 4.84 12.30
N TYR A 174 -2.75 5.98 12.52
CA TYR A 174 -2.22 7.33 12.37
C TYR A 174 -1.87 7.96 13.72
N TYR A 175 -1.00 7.31 14.48
CA TYR A 175 -0.59 7.82 15.79
C TYR A 175 0.11 9.18 15.68
N LYS A 176 -0.10 10.05 16.67
CA LYS A 176 0.55 11.37 16.74
C LYS A 176 1.99 11.19 17.24
N LYS A 177 2.98 11.61 16.43
CA LYS A 177 4.40 11.56 16.80
C LYS A 177 4.71 12.71 17.79
N PRO A 178 5.41 12.45 18.91
CA PRO A 178 5.82 13.51 19.84
C PRO A 178 6.62 14.61 19.14
N ASN A 179 6.44 15.86 19.60
CA ASN A 179 7.10 17.06 19.06
C ASN A 179 6.79 17.40 17.58
N ARG A 180 5.84 16.71 16.96
CA ARG A 180 5.32 17.04 15.62
C ARG A 180 3.85 17.42 15.71
N LYS A 181 3.38 18.32 14.86
CA LYS A 181 1.97 18.73 14.83
C LYS A 181 1.19 17.80 13.90
N THR A 182 0.05 17.27 14.34
CA THR A 182 -0.85 16.49 13.49
C THR A 182 -2.27 17.05 13.59
N ILE A 183 -2.85 17.41 12.45
CA ILE A 183 -4.15 18.08 12.34
C ILE A 183 -5.08 17.18 11.53
N MET A 184 -6.20 16.79 12.15
CA MET A 184 -7.18 15.85 11.60
C MET A 184 -8.60 16.43 11.70
N THR A 185 -8.71 17.75 11.79
CA THR A 185 -9.96 18.46 12.08
C THR A 185 -10.80 18.75 10.84
N LEU A 186 -10.25 18.62 9.63
CA LEU A 186 -11.01 18.85 8.41
C LEU A 186 -11.81 17.58 8.08
N PRO A 187 -13.16 17.61 8.08
CA PRO A 187 -13.97 16.47 7.71
C PRO A 187 -14.10 16.35 6.19
N GLY A 188 -14.39 15.14 5.73
CA GLY A 188 -14.91 14.92 4.38
C GLY A 188 -16.37 14.50 4.34
N ASN A 189 -16.92 14.28 3.14
CA ASN A 189 -18.34 13.92 3.02
C ASN A 189 -18.65 12.54 3.57
N HIS A 190 -17.72 11.59 3.58
CA HIS A 190 -17.91 10.31 4.23
C HIS A 190 -17.93 10.42 5.77
N ASP A 191 -17.32 11.47 6.32
CA ASP A 191 -17.29 11.71 7.76
C ASP A 191 -18.60 12.34 8.27
N ILE A 192 -19.17 13.32 7.54
CA ILE A 192 -20.28 14.14 8.05
C ILE A 192 -21.50 14.31 7.11
N GLY A 193 -21.47 13.83 5.87
CA GLY A 193 -22.51 14.13 4.87
C GLY A 193 -22.15 15.32 3.99
N PHE A 194 -23.12 15.94 3.31
CA PHE A 194 -22.83 17.10 2.45
C PHE A 194 -23.94 18.16 2.40
N GLY A 195 -23.56 19.44 2.48
CA GLY A 195 -24.45 20.60 2.33
C GLY A 195 -25.71 20.49 3.19
N ASP A 196 -26.87 20.75 2.60
CA ASP A 196 -28.21 20.62 3.22
C ASP A 196 -28.53 19.25 3.87
N THR A 197 -27.68 18.25 3.62
CA THR A 197 -27.85 16.87 4.10
C THR A 197 -26.72 16.42 5.01
N VAL A 198 -25.97 17.36 5.59
CA VAL A 198 -25.01 17.07 6.68
C VAL A 198 -25.75 16.37 7.82
N ASN A 199 -25.16 15.26 8.29
CA ASN A 199 -25.64 14.55 9.47
C ASN A 199 -25.14 15.28 10.72
N ILE A 200 -26.04 16.03 11.38
CA ILE A 200 -25.72 16.85 12.56
C ILE A 200 -25.08 16.02 13.68
N THR A 201 -25.59 14.81 13.94
CA THR A 201 -25.00 13.91 14.95
C THR A 201 -23.56 13.54 14.59
N SER A 202 -23.30 13.24 13.32
CA SER A 202 -21.95 12.92 12.84
C SER A 202 -21.02 14.14 12.90
N LEU A 203 -21.52 15.34 12.56
CA LEU A 203 -20.77 16.59 12.67
C LEU A 203 -20.38 16.90 14.12
N GLU A 204 -21.32 16.84 15.06
CA GLU A 204 -21.04 17.12 16.47
C GLU A 204 -20.13 16.06 17.09
N ARG A 205 -20.29 14.79 16.71
CA ARG A 205 -19.37 13.71 17.08
C ARG A 205 -17.97 13.97 16.54
N PHE A 206 -17.84 14.30 15.26
CA PHE A 206 -16.54 14.62 14.64
C PHE A 206 -15.85 15.78 15.39
N LYS A 207 -16.58 16.87 15.64
CA LYS A 207 -16.08 18.03 16.41
C LYS A 207 -15.62 17.66 17.81
N THR A 208 -16.38 16.82 18.50
CA THR A 208 -16.06 16.37 19.87
C THR A 208 -14.72 15.65 19.95
N PHE A 209 -14.39 14.83 18.95
CA PHE A 209 -13.22 13.94 18.99
C PHE A 209 -12.00 14.45 18.21
N PHE A 210 -12.21 15.24 17.16
CA PHE A 210 -11.13 15.80 16.34
C PHE A 210 -10.90 17.29 16.58
N GLY A 211 -11.94 18.05 16.93
CA GLY A 211 -11.92 19.50 17.12
C GLY A 211 -12.72 20.24 16.05
N ASP A 212 -12.69 21.57 16.10
CA ASP A 212 -13.46 22.42 15.20
C ASP A 212 -13.11 22.21 13.72
N THR A 213 -14.14 22.08 12.87
CA THR A 213 -13.98 21.68 11.46
C THR A 213 -13.35 22.73 10.55
N SER A 214 -13.44 24.00 10.97
CA SER A 214 -12.75 25.13 10.35
C SER A 214 -11.77 25.74 11.35
N SER A 215 -10.53 26.02 10.94
CA SER A 215 -9.52 26.56 11.85
C SER A 215 -8.40 27.30 11.12
N ILE A 216 -7.73 28.18 11.86
CA ILE A 216 -6.58 28.96 11.35
C ILE A 216 -5.33 28.58 12.15
N HIS A 217 -4.24 28.30 11.44
CA HIS A 217 -2.94 27.96 12.05
C HIS A 217 -1.81 28.79 11.46
N GLN A 218 -0.93 29.30 12.32
CA GLN A 218 0.31 29.94 11.88
C GLN A 218 1.42 28.89 11.82
N LEU A 219 1.92 28.58 10.62
CA LEU A 219 2.98 27.59 10.37
C LEU A 219 3.99 28.17 9.38
N GLY A 220 5.30 28.14 9.70
CA GLY A 220 6.35 28.65 8.80
C GLY A 220 6.14 30.09 8.30
N ASN A 221 5.63 30.99 9.14
CA ASN A 221 5.21 32.35 8.77
C ASN A 221 4.17 32.41 7.62
N HIS A 222 3.31 31.41 7.56
CA HIS A 222 2.12 31.36 6.71
C HIS A 222 0.87 31.17 7.56
N THR A 223 -0.26 31.65 7.04
CA THR A 223 -1.58 31.40 7.61
C THR A 223 -2.22 30.22 6.89
N ILE A 224 -2.29 29.07 7.56
CA ILE A 224 -2.96 27.88 7.04
C ILE A 224 -4.43 27.91 7.47
N VAL A 225 -5.33 27.90 6.50
CA VAL A 225 -6.79 27.99 6.72
C VAL A 225 -7.41 26.65 6.35
N LEU A 226 -7.86 25.89 7.35
CA LEU A 226 -8.70 24.71 7.15
C LEU A 226 -10.14 25.20 7.13
N LEU A 227 -10.86 24.96 6.05
CA LEU A 227 -12.23 25.41 5.90
C LEU A 227 -13.14 24.23 5.56
N ASP A 228 -14.11 23.98 6.43
CA ASP A 228 -15.20 23.05 6.21
C ASP A 228 -16.18 23.63 5.19
N THR A 229 -15.81 23.46 3.92
CA THR A 229 -16.62 23.89 2.78
C THR A 229 -17.90 23.08 2.65
N ILE A 230 -17.95 21.88 3.25
CA ILE A 230 -19.11 20.99 3.23
C ILE A 230 -20.25 21.61 4.05
N SER A 231 -19.99 21.92 5.32
CA SER A 231 -20.97 22.59 6.17
C SER A 231 -21.23 24.03 5.75
N LEU A 232 -20.25 24.72 5.16
CA LEU A 232 -20.47 26.04 4.56
C LEU A 232 -21.46 26.01 3.39
N SER A 233 -21.58 24.87 2.70
CA SER A 233 -22.50 24.67 1.57
C SER A 233 -23.94 24.36 2.01
N ASP A 234 -24.22 24.33 3.32
CA ASP A 234 -25.58 24.19 3.84
C ASP A 234 -26.36 25.51 3.68
N SER A 235 -27.50 25.42 2.99
CA SER A 235 -28.41 26.52 2.70
C SER A 235 -29.68 26.52 3.58
N ILE A 236 -29.90 25.45 4.36
CA ILE A 236 -31.14 25.21 5.11
C ILE A 236 -30.93 25.41 6.61
N ALA A 237 -29.81 24.93 7.16
CA ALA A 237 -29.50 24.89 8.59
C ALA A 237 -28.42 25.92 8.97
N PRO A 238 -28.79 27.11 9.48
CA PRO A 238 -27.83 28.17 9.79
C PRO A 238 -26.76 27.77 10.80
N GLU A 239 -27.08 26.88 11.74
CA GLU A 239 -26.18 26.38 12.77
C GLU A 239 -25.03 25.54 12.20
N VAL A 240 -25.27 24.78 11.12
CA VAL A 240 -24.25 23.96 10.45
C VAL A 240 -23.21 24.87 9.78
N ARG A 241 -23.68 25.87 9.03
CA ARG A 241 -22.80 26.83 8.33
C ARG A 241 -22.16 27.89 9.23
N LYS A 242 -22.68 28.11 10.45
CA LYS A 242 -22.33 29.27 11.29
C LYS A 242 -20.83 29.37 11.55
N HIS A 243 -20.22 28.29 12.02
CA HIS A 243 -18.81 28.32 12.42
C HIS A 243 -17.85 28.44 11.22
N PRO A 244 -17.99 27.66 10.13
CA PRO A 244 -17.22 27.88 8.91
C PRO A 244 -17.36 29.29 8.34
N GLN A 245 -18.58 29.86 8.35
CA GLN A 245 -18.82 31.23 7.91
C GLN A 245 -18.10 32.25 8.79
N GLN A 246 -18.11 32.10 10.11
CA GLN A 246 -17.40 32.99 11.04
C GLN A 246 -15.88 32.98 10.79
N VAL A 247 -15.30 31.80 10.57
CA VAL A 247 -13.87 31.69 10.23
C VAL A 247 -13.58 32.38 8.90
N LEU A 248 -14.40 32.16 7.88
CA LEU A 248 -14.25 32.80 6.57
C LEU A 248 -14.38 34.33 6.64
N ASP A 249 -15.37 34.83 7.38
CA ASP A 249 -15.62 36.26 7.52
C ASP A 249 -14.52 36.97 8.34
N SER A 250 -13.88 36.26 9.28
CA SER A 250 -12.72 36.80 10.03
C SER A 250 -11.51 37.13 9.15
N LEU A 251 -11.47 36.59 7.93
CA LEU A 251 -10.40 36.78 6.95
C LEU A 251 -10.73 37.83 5.88
N SER A 252 -11.96 38.39 5.91
CA SER A 252 -12.49 39.26 4.88
C SER A 252 -11.71 40.57 4.72
N GLU A 253 -11.34 41.21 5.83
CA GLU A 253 -10.55 42.44 5.83
C GLU A 253 -9.19 42.19 5.17
N TYR A 254 -8.81 43.07 4.24
CA TYR A 254 -7.53 43.00 3.54
C TYR A 254 -6.47 43.80 4.28
N ASP A 255 -5.40 43.13 4.69
CA ASP A 255 -4.18 43.76 5.18
C ASP A 255 -3.04 43.49 4.18
N PRO A 256 -2.41 44.54 3.59
CA PRO A 256 -1.25 44.38 2.72
C PRO A 256 -0.06 43.65 3.36
N ASN A 257 0.00 43.59 4.70
CA ASN A 257 1.05 42.94 5.46
C ASN A 257 0.63 41.54 5.99
N GLU A 258 -0.51 41.00 5.54
CA GLU A 258 -0.94 39.68 5.96
C GLU A 258 0.05 38.59 5.54
N ASN A 259 0.29 37.62 6.43
CA ASN A 259 1.09 36.45 6.07
C ASN A 259 0.44 35.72 4.88
N PRO A 260 1.23 35.17 3.95
CA PRO A 260 0.70 34.39 2.83
C PRO A 260 -0.22 33.27 3.34
N ARG A 261 -1.40 33.17 2.73
CA ARG A 261 -2.44 32.22 3.14
C ARG A 261 -2.43 30.97 2.27
N ILE A 262 -2.67 29.82 2.88
CA ILE A 262 -2.85 28.53 2.21
C ILE A 262 -4.20 27.97 2.62
N LEU A 263 -5.06 27.70 1.64
CA LEU A 263 -6.39 27.14 1.87
C LEU A 263 -6.33 25.61 1.82
N LEU A 264 -6.94 24.94 2.79
CA LEU A 264 -7.16 23.51 2.83
C LEU A 264 -8.66 23.25 2.95
N SER A 265 -9.22 22.51 1.99
CA SER A 265 -10.61 22.02 2.00
C SER A 265 -10.64 20.52 1.74
N HIS A 266 -11.78 19.88 1.97
CA HIS A 266 -11.97 18.51 1.49
C HIS A 266 -12.49 18.53 0.05
N VAL A 267 -13.71 19.03 -0.17
CA VAL A 267 -14.28 19.12 -1.52
C VAL A 267 -13.61 20.25 -2.32
N PRO A 268 -13.19 20.00 -3.57
CA PRO A 268 -12.59 21.00 -4.44
C PRO A 268 -13.46 22.24 -4.66
N LEU A 269 -12.82 23.37 -4.93
CA LEU A 269 -13.49 24.57 -5.44
C LEU A 269 -14.10 24.30 -6.82
N TYR A 270 -15.10 25.10 -7.21
CA TYR A 270 -15.75 24.99 -8.51
C TYR A 270 -14.76 25.08 -9.67
N ARG A 271 -14.96 24.26 -10.70
CA ARG A 271 -14.09 24.19 -11.89
C ARG A 271 -14.90 24.22 -13.16
N PHE A 272 -14.27 24.69 -14.23
CA PHE A 272 -14.75 24.60 -15.60
C PHE A 272 -13.92 23.56 -16.35
N PRO A 273 -14.34 22.27 -16.40
CA PRO A 273 -13.48 21.16 -16.85
C PRO A 273 -13.04 21.25 -18.32
N GLU A 274 -13.78 21.97 -19.15
CA GLU A 274 -13.44 22.18 -20.56
C GLU A 274 -12.25 23.12 -20.75
N GLN A 275 -12.07 24.08 -19.82
CA GLN A 275 -11.02 25.09 -19.85
C GLN A 275 -9.86 24.78 -18.90
N GLN A 276 -10.11 24.00 -17.84
CA GLN A 276 -9.16 23.72 -16.77
C GLN A 276 -8.83 22.21 -16.70
N PRO A 277 -7.95 21.69 -17.58
CA PRO A 277 -7.49 20.31 -17.48
C PRO A 277 -6.60 20.12 -16.25
N CYS A 278 -6.73 18.97 -15.58
CA CYS A 278 -6.05 18.61 -14.33
C CYS A 278 -4.52 18.44 -14.39
N GLY A 279 -3.92 18.52 -15.58
CA GLY A 279 -2.49 18.31 -15.79
C GLY A 279 -2.05 16.83 -15.83
N PRO A 280 -0.74 16.59 -16.04
CA PRO A 280 -0.20 15.29 -16.43
C PRO A 280 -0.06 14.26 -15.29
N LEU A 281 -0.29 14.68 -14.04
CA LEU A 281 -0.17 13.81 -12.87
C LEU A 281 -1.48 13.08 -12.51
N ARG A 282 -2.60 13.45 -13.17
CA ARG A 282 -3.87 12.72 -13.10
C ARG A 282 -3.73 11.34 -13.76
N GLU A 283 -4.28 10.30 -13.15
CA GLU A 283 -4.34 8.96 -13.76
C GLU A 283 -5.51 8.81 -14.75
N SER A 284 -6.65 9.42 -14.44
CA SER A 284 -7.81 9.42 -15.32
C SER A 284 -7.59 10.30 -16.56
N ASN A 285 -7.89 9.75 -17.74
CA ASN A 285 -7.89 10.50 -19.00
C ASN A 285 -9.21 11.24 -19.27
N LYS A 286 -10.19 11.10 -18.37
CA LYS A 286 -11.48 11.79 -18.50
C LYS A 286 -11.37 13.21 -17.91
N PRO A 287 -12.12 14.19 -18.46
CA PRO A 287 -12.28 15.50 -17.82
C PRO A 287 -12.73 15.36 -16.37
N PHE A 288 -12.41 16.37 -15.55
CA PHE A 288 -12.84 16.39 -14.15
C PHE A 288 -14.37 16.34 -14.08
N PRO A 289 -14.96 15.41 -13.30
CA PRO A 289 -16.40 15.31 -13.22
C PRO A 289 -16.97 16.46 -12.38
N VAL A 290 -17.99 17.17 -12.88
CA VAL A 290 -18.80 18.11 -12.09
C VAL A 290 -20.15 17.45 -11.89
N MET A 291 -20.35 16.82 -10.73
CA MET A 291 -21.52 15.99 -10.43
C MET A 291 -22.03 16.25 -9.02
N LYS A 292 -23.34 16.10 -8.85
CA LYS A 292 -24.04 16.11 -7.56
C LYS A 292 -24.80 14.80 -7.40
N GLY A 293 -24.72 14.20 -6.22
CA GLY A 293 -25.50 13.03 -5.86
C GLY A 293 -25.97 13.08 -4.41
N ASN A 294 -26.37 11.94 -3.87
CA ASN A 294 -26.88 11.86 -2.50
C ASN A 294 -25.73 12.06 -1.50
N GLN A 295 -25.75 13.15 -0.74
CA GLN A 295 -24.73 13.51 0.24
C GLN A 295 -23.30 13.56 -0.33
N TYR A 296 -23.13 13.92 -1.61
CA TYR A 296 -21.82 14.24 -2.19
C TYR A 296 -21.94 15.21 -3.38
N GLN A 297 -20.90 16.02 -3.57
CA GLN A 297 -20.65 16.80 -4.77
C GLN A 297 -19.14 16.77 -5.06
N THR A 298 -18.76 16.69 -6.33
CA THR A 298 -17.34 16.63 -6.73
C THR A 298 -16.63 17.99 -6.72
N VAL A 299 -17.41 19.08 -6.63
CA VAL A 299 -16.97 20.46 -6.41
C VAL A 299 -18.04 21.18 -5.60
N ILE A 300 -17.64 22.20 -4.84
CA ILE A 300 -18.60 23.13 -4.22
C ILE A 300 -19.13 24.14 -5.24
N ASP A 301 -20.18 24.88 -4.88
CA ASP A 301 -20.82 25.85 -5.75
C ASP A 301 -19.88 27.03 -6.13
N TYR A 302 -20.13 27.62 -7.30
CA TYR A 302 -19.28 28.67 -7.87
C TYR A 302 -19.25 29.93 -7.00
N GLU A 303 -20.41 30.37 -6.51
CA GLU A 303 -20.54 31.57 -5.69
C GLU A 303 -19.80 31.41 -4.36
N ILE A 304 -19.90 30.24 -3.73
CA ILE A 304 -19.17 29.91 -2.50
C ILE A 304 -17.66 29.90 -2.78
N SER A 305 -17.24 29.29 -3.90
CA SER A 305 -15.83 29.27 -4.31
C SER A 305 -15.27 30.68 -4.50
N GLN A 306 -16.01 31.58 -5.15
CA GLN A 306 -15.60 32.96 -5.36
C GLN A 306 -15.55 33.77 -4.06
N ASP A 307 -16.49 33.56 -3.12
CA ASP A 307 -16.47 34.19 -1.80
C ASP A 307 -15.24 33.75 -1.00
N ILE A 308 -14.95 32.43 -1.00
CA ILE A 308 -13.76 31.85 -0.36
C ILE A 308 -12.48 32.46 -0.94
N LEU A 309 -12.33 32.46 -2.27
CA LEU A 309 -11.13 32.99 -2.92
C LEU A 309 -10.93 34.48 -2.63
N THR A 310 -12.02 35.27 -2.65
CA THR A 310 -11.97 36.72 -2.43
C THR A 310 -11.62 37.09 -0.98
N LYS A 311 -12.19 36.38 0.00
CA LYS A 311 -11.93 36.63 1.42
C LYS A 311 -10.60 36.03 1.88
N ILE A 312 -10.26 34.82 1.44
CA ILE A 312 -9.01 34.18 1.88
C ILE A 312 -7.81 34.70 1.10
N ARG A 313 -7.94 34.94 -0.21
CA ARG A 313 -6.82 35.32 -1.09
C ARG A 313 -5.63 34.36 -0.98
N PRO A 314 -5.84 33.05 -1.16
CA PRO A 314 -4.78 32.07 -0.95
C PRO A 314 -3.68 32.19 -2.01
N LYS A 315 -2.44 31.92 -1.62
CA LYS A 315 -1.34 31.67 -2.58
C LYS A 315 -1.52 30.35 -3.32
N ILE A 316 -2.04 29.36 -2.61
CA ILE A 316 -2.39 28.04 -3.13
C ILE A 316 -3.47 27.40 -2.26
N ALA A 317 -4.32 26.58 -2.88
CA ALA A 317 -5.31 25.75 -2.22
C ALA A 317 -4.98 24.26 -2.39
N PHE A 318 -5.35 23.44 -1.40
CA PHE A 318 -5.29 21.98 -1.50
C PHE A 318 -6.64 21.37 -1.11
N SER A 319 -7.10 20.41 -1.91
CA SER A 319 -8.36 19.68 -1.69
C SER A 319 -8.15 18.15 -1.70
N GLY A 320 -9.15 17.38 -1.30
CA GLY A 320 -9.24 15.92 -1.45
C GLY A 320 -10.42 15.51 -2.36
N ASP A 321 -11.21 14.51 -1.93
CA ASP A 321 -12.48 14.02 -2.51
C ASP A 321 -12.38 13.28 -3.87
N ASP A 322 -11.74 13.84 -4.89
CA ASP A 322 -11.69 13.17 -6.23
C ASP A 322 -10.75 11.94 -6.24
N HIS A 323 -9.99 11.73 -5.17
CA HIS A 323 -8.95 10.69 -4.98
C HIS A 323 -7.79 10.73 -5.97
N ASP A 324 -7.93 11.38 -7.13
CA ASP A 324 -6.90 11.53 -8.15
C ASP A 324 -6.33 12.95 -8.18
N TYR A 325 -5.12 13.08 -8.73
CA TYR A 325 -4.48 14.38 -8.79
C TYR A 325 -5.20 15.30 -9.78
N CYS A 326 -5.40 16.56 -9.39
CA CYS A 326 -5.85 17.59 -10.31
C CYS A 326 -5.25 18.94 -9.94
N HIS A 327 -4.59 19.60 -10.88
CA HIS A 327 -4.06 20.94 -10.70
C HIS A 327 -4.77 21.91 -11.64
N VAL A 328 -5.40 22.94 -11.09
CA VAL A 328 -6.10 23.99 -11.82
C VAL A 328 -5.76 25.38 -11.25
N SER A 329 -6.00 26.43 -12.02
CA SER A 329 -5.81 27.82 -11.60
C SER A 329 -7.13 28.56 -11.59
N HIS A 330 -7.47 29.18 -10.47
CA HIS A 330 -8.72 29.90 -10.25
C HIS A 330 -8.51 31.40 -10.41
N GLU A 331 -9.36 32.05 -11.19
CA GLU A 331 -9.41 33.51 -11.29
C GLU A 331 -10.53 34.06 -10.41
N TYR A 332 -10.24 35.13 -9.67
CA TYR A 332 -11.21 35.79 -8.78
C TYR A 332 -10.95 37.30 -8.71
N ASN A 333 -11.92 38.06 -8.21
CA ASN A 333 -11.78 39.50 -8.02
C ASN A 333 -11.02 39.78 -6.72
N HIS A 334 -9.95 40.57 -6.79
CA HIS A 334 -9.21 40.93 -5.60
C HIS A 334 -9.93 42.07 -4.83
N PRO A 335 -9.96 42.06 -3.48
CA PRO A 335 -10.67 43.08 -2.71
C PRO A 335 -10.23 44.53 -2.95
N VAL A 336 -8.95 44.76 -3.26
CA VAL A 336 -8.43 46.09 -3.62
C VAL A 336 -8.56 46.44 -5.12
N GLY A 337 -9.38 45.67 -5.85
CA GLY A 337 -9.59 45.82 -7.29
C GLY A 337 -8.65 44.98 -8.14
N GLY A 338 -9.09 44.69 -9.37
CA GLY A 338 -8.37 43.84 -10.32
C GLY A 338 -8.67 42.35 -10.19
N LYS A 339 -8.03 41.55 -11.05
CA LYS A 339 -8.12 40.09 -11.06
C LYS A 339 -6.91 39.49 -10.35
N ALA A 340 -7.14 38.46 -9.56
CA ALA A 340 -6.11 37.65 -8.92
C ALA A 340 -6.25 36.18 -9.35
N LYS A 341 -5.18 35.41 -9.14
CA LYS A 341 -5.15 33.98 -9.41
C LYS A 341 -4.67 33.21 -8.18
N ALA A 342 -5.26 32.04 -7.97
CA ALA A 342 -4.83 31.06 -6.97
C ALA A 342 -4.86 29.67 -7.59
N ASP A 343 -3.76 28.95 -7.49
CA ASP A 343 -3.71 27.56 -7.93
C ASP A 343 -4.36 26.65 -6.86
N GLU A 344 -4.99 25.57 -7.30
CA GLU A 344 -5.54 24.53 -6.45
C GLU A 344 -5.03 23.17 -6.89
N ILE A 345 -4.53 22.38 -5.93
CA ILE A 345 -4.15 20.98 -6.13
C ILE A 345 -5.12 20.10 -5.36
N THR A 346 -5.91 19.30 -6.07
CA THR A 346 -6.56 18.13 -5.48
C THR A 346 -5.50 17.07 -5.22
N VAL A 347 -5.27 16.82 -3.94
CA VAL A 347 -4.31 15.86 -3.43
C VAL A 347 -4.84 14.48 -3.68
N LYS A 348 -3.97 13.64 -4.23
CA LYS A 348 -4.28 12.24 -4.50
C LYS A 348 -4.51 11.50 -3.19
N SER A 349 -5.45 10.56 -3.18
CA SER A 349 -5.72 9.71 -2.02
C SER A 349 -4.44 8.97 -1.60
N CYS A 350 -4.20 8.93 -0.29
CA CYS A 350 -3.12 8.15 0.30
C CYS A 350 -3.51 6.67 0.50
N SER A 351 -4.75 6.31 0.17
CA SER A 351 -5.31 4.99 0.37
C SER A 351 -5.17 4.08 -0.85
N MET A 352 -5.17 2.77 -0.61
CA MET A 352 -5.06 1.76 -1.68
C MET A 352 -6.39 1.23 -2.23
N ASN A 353 -7.52 1.52 -1.58
CA ASN A 353 -8.86 1.04 -1.98
C ASN A 353 -9.71 2.12 -2.69
N MET A 354 -9.11 3.25 -3.07
CA MET A 354 -9.82 4.42 -3.63
C MET A 354 -9.80 4.53 -5.15
N GLY A 355 -9.72 3.40 -5.85
CA GLY A 355 -9.85 3.34 -7.32
C GLY A 355 -8.67 3.89 -8.12
N ILE A 356 -7.61 4.35 -7.45
CA ILE A 356 -6.37 4.84 -8.06
C ILE A 356 -5.25 3.79 -8.03
N SER A 357 -4.38 3.79 -9.05
CA SER A 357 -3.29 2.80 -9.14
C SER A 357 -2.00 3.25 -8.44
N LYS A 358 -1.81 4.56 -8.23
CA LYS A 358 -0.60 5.16 -7.66
C LYS A 358 -0.92 6.09 -6.47
N PRO A 359 -1.31 5.58 -5.29
CA PRO A 359 -1.57 6.42 -4.12
C PRO A 359 -0.40 7.35 -3.81
N ALA A 360 -0.71 8.53 -3.31
CA ALA A 360 0.29 9.56 -3.01
C ALA A 360 -0.19 10.46 -1.87
N PHE A 361 0.66 11.39 -1.49
CA PHE A 361 0.35 12.48 -0.58
C PHE A 361 1.14 13.71 -1.03
N GLN A 362 0.75 14.90 -0.59
CA GLN A 362 1.37 16.14 -1.04
C GLN A 362 2.36 16.65 0.01
N LEU A 363 3.58 16.98 -0.42
CA LEU A 363 4.56 17.64 0.43
C LEU A 363 4.55 19.14 0.15
N LEU A 364 4.61 19.93 1.21
CA LEU A 364 4.60 21.39 1.16
C LEU A 364 5.72 21.93 2.05
N SER A 365 6.67 22.64 1.44
CA SER A 365 7.76 23.32 2.13
C SER A 365 7.45 24.80 2.19
N LEU A 366 7.46 25.39 3.38
CA LEU A 366 7.18 26.81 3.61
C LEU A 366 8.44 27.54 4.03
N ASN A 367 8.79 28.61 3.32
CA ASN A 367 9.94 29.44 3.66
C ASN A 367 9.60 30.91 3.43
N ASN A 368 9.23 31.60 4.52
CA ASN A 368 8.90 33.02 4.50
C ASN A 368 9.64 33.77 5.62
N PRO A 369 10.95 34.03 5.49
CA PRO A 369 11.70 34.77 6.50
C PRO A 369 11.28 36.25 6.52
N LYS A 370 11.18 36.83 7.73
CA LYS A 370 10.83 38.25 7.89
C LYS A 370 11.95 39.13 7.32
N GLY A 371 11.58 40.15 6.54
CA GLY A 371 12.51 41.13 5.99
C GLY A 371 13.13 40.76 4.63
N THR A 372 12.76 39.62 4.04
CA THR A 372 13.13 39.28 2.65
C THR A 372 11.98 39.56 1.69
N THR A 373 12.28 40.12 0.51
CA THR A 373 11.32 40.43 -0.56
C THR A 373 11.12 39.26 -1.53
N SER A 374 11.40 38.02 -1.13
CA SER A 374 11.19 36.86 -2.00
C SER A 374 9.71 36.74 -2.36
N SER A 375 9.40 36.64 -3.65
CA SER A 375 8.02 36.46 -4.13
C SER A 375 7.53 35.02 -3.91
N GLU A 376 8.44 34.05 -3.90
CA GLU A 376 8.14 32.64 -3.66
C GLU A 376 8.34 32.33 -2.17
N THR A 377 7.26 31.90 -1.51
CA THR A 377 7.25 31.58 -0.07
C THR A 377 6.89 30.12 0.22
N TYR A 378 6.46 29.37 -0.79
CA TYR A 378 6.14 27.95 -0.68
C TYR A 378 6.65 27.18 -1.90
N LYS A 379 6.96 25.90 -1.69
CA LYS A 379 7.21 24.91 -2.75
C LYS A 379 6.43 23.65 -2.42
N THR A 380 5.97 22.95 -3.44
CA THR A 380 5.15 21.75 -3.25
C THR A 380 5.59 20.63 -4.18
N ASN A 381 5.52 19.39 -3.70
CA ASN A 381 5.92 18.21 -4.47
C ASN A 381 5.04 17.00 -4.11
N ILE A 382 4.55 16.27 -5.11
CA ILE A 382 3.79 15.05 -4.87
C ILE A 382 4.74 13.92 -4.48
N CYS A 383 4.39 13.16 -3.44
CA CYS A 383 5.12 11.96 -3.04
C CYS A 383 4.30 10.70 -3.26
N PHE A 384 4.70 9.90 -4.26
CA PHE A 384 4.05 8.62 -4.54
C PHE A 384 4.40 7.56 -3.50
N LEU A 385 3.37 6.87 -3.01
CA LEU A 385 3.48 5.70 -2.16
C LEU A 385 3.80 4.45 -2.98
N PRO A 386 4.29 3.38 -2.33
CA PRO A 386 4.43 2.08 -2.97
C PRO A 386 3.12 1.62 -3.61
N LEU A 387 3.24 1.08 -4.82
CA LEU A 387 2.11 0.58 -5.59
C LEU A 387 1.43 -0.58 -4.83
N PRO A 388 0.16 -0.43 -4.42
CA PRO A 388 -0.43 -1.32 -3.42
C PRO A 388 -0.45 -2.79 -3.82
N PHE A 389 -0.83 -3.08 -5.07
CA PHE A 389 -0.99 -4.45 -5.53
C PHE A 389 0.33 -5.15 -5.89
N ARG A 390 1.48 -4.45 -5.93
CA ARG A 390 2.76 -5.09 -6.28
C ARG A 390 3.22 -6.06 -5.20
N SER A 391 3.13 -5.69 -3.92
CA SER A 391 3.48 -6.57 -2.81
C SER A 391 2.54 -7.76 -2.74
N LEU A 392 1.23 -7.53 -2.85
CA LEU A 392 0.22 -8.60 -2.82
C LEU A 392 0.45 -9.63 -3.94
N LYS A 393 0.68 -9.17 -5.18
CA LYS A 393 1.01 -10.05 -6.30
C LYS A 393 2.28 -10.86 -6.02
N ALA A 394 3.33 -10.23 -5.48
CA ALA A 394 4.57 -10.92 -5.16
C ALA A 394 4.39 -11.99 -4.08
N TYR A 395 3.61 -11.72 -3.03
CA TYR A 395 3.29 -12.70 -1.98
C TYR A 395 2.47 -13.87 -2.52
N ILE A 396 1.46 -13.60 -3.35
CA ILE A 396 0.66 -14.65 -4.00
C ILE A 396 1.54 -15.51 -4.91
N THR A 397 2.37 -14.90 -5.75
CA THR A 397 3.31 -15.62 -6.62
C THR A 397 4.27 -16.49 -5.80
N MET A 398 4.84 -15.96 -4.72
CA MET A 398 5.71 -16.74 -3.83
C MET A 398 4.97 -17.92 -3.19
N GLY A 399 3.73 -17.73 -2.75
CA GLY A 399 2.88 -18.80 -2.23
C GLY A 399 2.62 -19.91 -3.26
N ILE A 400 2.30 -19.54 -4.50
CA ILE A 400 2.09 -20.49 -5.61
C ILE A 400 3.38 -21.27 -5.91
N LEU A 401 4.52 -20.57 -6.02
CA LEU A 401 5.82 -21.21 -6.27
C LEU A 401 6.20 -22.17 -5.13
N ASN A 402 5.92 -21.79 -3.89
CA ASN A 402 6.17 -22.64 -2.73
C ASN A 402 5.26 -23.88 -2.72
N LEU A 403 3.97 -23.74 -3.05
CA LEU A 403 3.06 -24.85 -3.22
C LEU A 403 3.54 -25.83 -4.30
N ILE A 404 3.92 -25.31 -5.49
CA ILE A 404 4.46 -26.13 -6.59
C ILE A 404 5.72 -26.88 -6.15
N LEU A 405 6.64 -26.19 -5.46
CA LEU A 405 7.86 -26.81 -4.93
C LEU A 405 7.54 -27.98 -4.00
N TYR A 406 6.58 -27.81 -3.08
CA TYR A 406 6.20 -28.85 -2.13
C TYR A 406 5.47 -30.01 -2.82
N LEU A 407 4.61 -29.73 -3.80
CA LEU A 407 3.97 -30.77 -4.63
C LEU A 407 5.03 -31.60 -5.38
N ILE A 408 6.06 -30.96 -5.94
CA ILE A 408 7.15 -31.66 -6.65
C ILE A 408 7.95 -32.54 -5.69
N ILE A 409 8.36 -31.99 -4.53
CA ILE A 409 9.22 -32.71 -3.58
C ILE A 409 8.52 -33.90 -2.95
N PHE A 410 7.27 -33.73 -2.51
CA PHE A 410 6.56 -34.75 -1.72
C PHE A 410 5.67 -35.66 -2.56
N LEU A 411 5.04 -35.16 -3.62
CA LEU A 411 4.05 -35.93 -4.39
C LEU A 411 4.56 -36.38 -5.77
N LEU A 412 5.68 -35.84 -6.26
CA LEU A 412 6.33 -36.23 -7.52
C LEU A 412 7.81 -36.61 -7.31
N PRO A 413 8.10 -37.59 -6.43
CA PRO A 413 9.47 -37.91 -6.00
C PRO A 413 10.38 -38.33 -7.16
N GLN A 414 9.83 -38.92 -8.24
CA GLN A 414 10.58 -39.24 -9.46
C GLN A 414 11.12 -37.97 -10.15
N LYS A 415 10.28 -36.92 -10.29
CA LYS A 415 10.71 -35.65 -10.91
C LYS A 415 11.73 -34.95 -10.03
N TRP A 416 11.51 -34.95 -8.71
CA TRP A 416 12.46 -34.39 -7.75
C TRP A 416 13.81 -35.13 -7.76
N ALA A 417 13.79 -36.46 -7.82
CA ALA A 417 14.99 -37.28 -7.97
C ALA A 417 15.74 -36.94 -9.26
N LEU A 418 15.05 -36.81 -10.40
CA LEU A 418 15.70 -36.41 -11.66
C LEU A 418 16.39 -35.04 -11.55
N VAL A 419 15.72 -34.04 -10.98
CA VAL A 419 16.28 -32.69 -10.80
C VAL A 419 17.50 -32.72 -9.87
N THR A 420 17.39 -33.37 -8.72
CA THR A 420 18.48 -33.46 -7.74
C THR A 420 19.66 -34.29 -8.25
N ASN A 421 19.40 -35.37 -8.99
CA ASN A 421 20.43 -36.20 -9.63
C ASN A 421 21.18 -35.41 -10.71
N LYS A 422 20.48 -34.62 -11.53
CA LYS A 422 21.12 -33.71 -12.50
C LYS A 422 21.99 -32.66 -11.82
N PHE A 423 21.48 -32.02 -10.76
CA PHE A 423 22.22 -30.99 -10.04
C PHE A 423 23.47 -31.55 -9.36
N LYS A 424 23.36 -32.69 -8.67
CA LYS A 424 24.52 -33.34 -8.03
C LYS A 424 25.55 -33.82 -9.04
N ALA A 425 25.14 -34.28 -10.22
CA ALA A 425 26.06 -34.61 -11.29
C ALA A 425 26.84 -33.37 -11.79
N LEU A 426 26.18 -32.21 -11.93
CA LEU A 426 26.85 -30.94 -12.30
C LEU A 426 27.83 -30.45 -11.23
N VAL A 427 27.45 -30.55 -9.95
CA VAL A 427 28.34 -30.19 -8.83
C VAL A 427 29.56 -31.11 -8.79
N ALA A 428 29.35 -32.42 -8.92
CA ALA A 428 30.44 -33.40 -8.95
C ALA A 428 31.41 -33.16 -10.14
N ASP A 429 30.89 -32.80 -11.31
CA ASP A 429 31.69 -32.46 -12.49
C ASP A 429 32.49 -31.16 -12.28
N SER A 430 31.86 -30.15 -11.65
CA SER A 430 32.55 -28.92 -11.25
C SER A 430 33.66 -29.18 -10.23
N GLU A 431 33.40 -29.98 -9.18
CA GLU A 431 34.41 -30.34 -8.17
C GLU A 431 35.59 -31.10 -8.80
N ALA A 432 35.32 -32.04 -9.70
CA ALA A 432 36.36 -32.76 -10.43
C ALA A 432 37.25 -31.83 -11.28
N LYS A 433 36.69 -30.72 -11.81
CA LYS A 433 37.43 -29.73 -12.61
C LYS A 433 38.45 -28.91 -11.80
N PHE A 434 38.31 -28.82 -10.48
CA PHE A 434 39.21 -28.08 -9.59
C PHE A 434 40.14 -28.99 -8.77
N GLN A 435 40.09 -30.31 -8.97
CA GLN A 435 41.03 -31.25 -8.35
C GLN A 435 42.34 -31.28 -9.13
N LEU A 436 43.47 -31.09 -8.43
CA LEU A 436 44.81 -31.26 -9.00
C LEU A 436 44.97 -32.72 -9.51
N PRO A 437 45.64 -32.95 -10.65
CA PRO A 437 45.77 -34.30 -11.20
C PRO A 437 46.63 -35.16 -10.28
N ILE A 438 45.98 -36.00 -9.48
CA ILE A 438 46.61 -37.14 -8.80
C ILE A 438 46.35 -38.37 -9.69
N ALA A 439 47.39 -39.16 -9.94
CA ALA A 439 47.44 -40.26 -10.90
C ALA A 439 46.63 -41.52 -10.49
N THR A 440 45.38 -41.33 -10.08
CA THR A 440 44.40 -42.39 -9.85
C THR A 440 43.13 -42.00 -10.58
N GLU A 441 42.63 -42.86 -11.47
CA GLU A 441 41.33 -42.70 -12.11
C GLU A 441 40.23 -42.56 -11.04
N ILE A 442 39.83 -41.33 -10.73
CA ILE A 442 38.66 -41.09 -9.89
C ILE A 442 37.45 -41.26 -10.81
N THR A 443 36.85 -42.45 -10.77
CA THR A 443 35.50 -42.65 -11.31
C THR A 443 34.54 -41.81 -10.46
N PRO A 444 33.75 -40.89 -11.03
CA PRO A 444 32.82 -40.08 -10.25
C PRO A 444 31.79 -41.01 -9.57
N SER A 445 31.86 -41.13 -8.25
CA SER A 445 31.10 -42.11 -7.46
C SER A 445 29.62 -41.74 -7.29
N TYR A 446 29.06 -40.89 -8.16
CA TYR A 446 27.68 -40.45 -8.05
C TYR A 446 26.71 -41.50 -8.60
N GLN A 447 26.10 -42.26 -7.70
CA GLN A 447 25.02 -43.20 -8.03
C GLN A 447 23.66 -42.52 -7.82
N PRO A 448 22.86 -42.30 -8.88
CA PRO A 448 21.59 -41.62 -8.73
C PRO A 448 20.53 -42.55 -8.11
N VAL A 449 19.81 -42.02 -7.13
CA VAL A 449 18.74 -42.73 -6.42
C VAL A 449 17.39 -42.30 -7.00
N LEU A 450 16.50 -43.28 -7.24
CA LEU A 450 15.10 -43.03 -7.60
C LEU A 450 14.21 -43.36 -6.42
N VAL A 451 13.56 -42.34 -5.86
CA VAL A 451 12.50 -42.51 -4.85
C VAL A 451 11.16 -42.60 -5.59
N LEU A 452 10.42 -43.68 -5.34
CA LEU A 452 9.16 -43.98 -6.05
C LEU A 452 7.90 -43.62 -5.23
N GLU A 453 7.99 -43.59 -3.90
CA GLU A 453 6.83 -43.42 -3.02
C GLU A 453 6.54 -41.94 -2.71
N LYS A 454 5.26 -41.57 -2.85
CA LYS A 454 4.75 -40.24 -2.46
C LYS A 454 4.70 -40.12 -0.94
N ASP A 455 4.96 -38.93 -0.43
CA ASP A 455 4.94 -38.61 1.00
C ASP A 455 3.84 -37.57 1.30
N ILE A 456 2.59 -38.04 1.26
CA ILE A 456 1.40 -37.21 1.46
C ILE A 456 1.38 -36.61 2.87
N LEU A 457 1.74 -37.41 3.88
CA LEU A 457 1.77 -36.95 5.26
C LEU A 457 2.86 -35.89 5.48
N GLY A 458 4.05 -36.08 4.89
CA GLY A 458 5.11 -35.08 4.88
C GLY A 458 4.69 -33.77 4.21
N PHE A 459 3.96 -33.83 3.09
CA PHE A 459 3.43 -32.64 2.41
C PHE A 459 2.56 -31.78 3.35
N PHE A 460 1.59 -32.38 4.03
CA PHE A 460 0.70 -31.64 4.93
C PHE A 460 1.43 -31.10 6.17
N ILE A 461 2.26 -31.91 6.83
CA ILE A 461 2.99 -31.48 8.04
C ILE A 461 3.91 -30.30 7.72
N ASN A 462 4.75 -30.42 6.69
CA ASN A 462 5.69 -29.34 6.34
C ASN A 462 4.93 -28.10 5.81
N GLY A 463 3.83 -28.31 5.07
CA GLY A 463 2.98 -27.22 4.59
C GLY A 463 2.34 -26.42 5.72
N VAL A 464 1.78 -27.07 6.74
CA VAL A 464 1.21 -26.40 7.92
C VAL A 464 2.27 -25.60 8.67
N ILE A 465 3.48 -26.15 8.86
CA ILE A 465 4.57 -25.42 9.51
C ILE A 465 4.95 -24.16 8.73
N ILE A 466 5.04 -24.25 7.40
CA ILE A 466 5.32 -23.07 6.58
C ILE A 466 4.21 -22.03 6.67
N ILE A 467 2.95 -22.45 6.60
CA ILE A 467 1.82 -21.51 6.73
C ILE A 467 1.88 -20.77 8.06
N ILE A 468 2.05 -21.49 9.17
CA ILE A 468 2.20 -20.89 10.50
C ILE A 468 3.42 -19.97 10.56
N GLY A 469 4.56 -20.41 10.03
CA GLY A 469 5.79 -19.60 9.99
C GLY A 469 5.62 -18.31 9.19
N VAL A 470 4.99 -18.37 8.01
CA VAL A 470 4.73 -17.19 7.16
C VAL A 470 3.74 -16.24 7.82
N LEU A 471 2.65 -16.75 8.42
CA LEU A 471 1.70 -15.94 9.18
C LEU A 471 2.38 -15.27 10.38
N SER A 472 3.27 -15.98 11.07
CA SER A 472 4.06 -15.43 12.18
C SER A 472 5.00 -14.32 11.71
N LEU A 473 5.64 -14.49 10.53
CA LEU A 473 6.41 -13.42 9.91
C LEU A 473 5.52 -12.20 9.63
N PHE A 474 4.36 -12.38 8.99
CA PHE A 474 3.43 -11.27 8.76
C PHE A 474 2.99 -10.59 10.05
N SER A 475 2.79 -11.32 11.16
CA SER A 475 2.50 -10.70 12.45
C SER A 475 3.57 -9.70 12.89
N VAL A 476 4.85 -10.08 12.78
CA VAL A 476 5.97 -9.18 13.13
C VAL A 476 5.96 -7.91 12.29
N TYR A 477 5.55 -7.98 11.02
CA TYR A 477 5.52 -6.80 10.15
C TYR A 477 4.27 -5.94 10.35
N TYR A 478 3.11 -6.57 10.58
CA TYR A 478 1.80 -5.93 10.65
C TYR A 478 1.44 -5.44 12.06
N ASN A 479 2.12 -5.95 13.10
CA ASN A 479 1.72 -5.81 14.51
C ASN A 479 0.28 -6.30 14.74
N ALA A 480 -0.17 -7.32 14.00
CA ALA A 480 -1.60 -7.64 13.82
C ALA A 480 -2.03 -9.04 14.27
N PHE A 481 -1.16 -9.83 14.92
CA PHE A 481 -1.55 -11.07 15.60
C PHE A 481 -0.94 -11.15 16.99
#